data_AF-A0A842Y9K4-F1
#
_entry.id   AF-A0A842Y9K4-F1
#
_cell.length_a   1.000
_cell.length_b   1.000
_cell.length_c   1.000
_cell.angle_alpha   90.00
_cell.angle_beta   90.00
_cell.angle_gamma   90.00
#
_symmetry.space_group_name_H-M   'P 1'
#
loop_
_entity.id
_entity.type
_entity.pdbx_description
1 polymer ?
#
loop_
_entity_poly.entity_id
_entity_poly.type
_entity_poly.pdbx_seq_one_letter_code
_entity_poly.pdbx_strand_id
1 'polypeptide(L)'
;MNGYLEYSLESVVITTEGGSEVRTFNLKFEKKMEAIEKAMLTDGMWMLVTNITKTTEPEKYRLGPEKLIRAYRDKNRVEEGFKEVKSFLKFRPTFVYSNDHVRAHYTICILAYLLDVTVTNRLFVIFNNI
;
A
#
# COMPACT_ATOMS: atom_id res chain seq x y z
N MET A 1 4.21 -0.67 15.33
CA MET A 1 5.40 0.06 14.80
C MET A 1 6.51 0.26 15.84
N ASN A 2 6.31 -0.06 17.13
CA ASN A 2 7.27 0.12 18.24
C ASN A 2 8.34 -0.99 18.41
N GLY A 3 8.68 -1.76 17.36
CA GLY A 3 9.59 -2.91 17.50
C GLY A 3 11.06 -2.65 17.16
N TYR A 4 11.33 -1.61 16.37
CA TYR A 4 12.62 -1.46 15.66
C TYR A 4 13.38 -0.16 16.02
N LEU A 5 12.72 0.79 16.68
CA LEU A 5 13.31 2.02 17.17
C LEU A 5 13.06 2.13 18.68
N GLU A 6 14.12 2.39 19.42
CA GLU A 6 14.05 2.93 20.77
C GLU A 6 14.18 4.44 20.68
N TYR A 7 13.42 5.18 21.49
CA TYR A 7 13.52 6.62 21.54
C TYR A 7 13.49 7.11 22.98
N SER A 8 14.30 8.12 23.28
CA SER A 8 14.32 8.83 24.54
C SER A 8 14.21 10.33 24.29
N LEU A 9 13.48 11.02 25.17
CA LEU A 9 13.37 12.47 25.17
C LEU A 9 14.23 13.01 26.30
N GLU A 10 15.27 13.74 25.96
CA GLU A 10 16.10 14.46 26.93
C GLU A 10 15.66 15.92 26.97
N SER A 11 15.29 16.44 28.15
CA SER A 11 14.98 17.86 28.29
C SER A 11 16.25 18.69 28.11
N VAL A 12 16.24 19.64 27.16
CA VAL A 12 17.33 20.58 26.91
C VAL A 12 16.81 21.98 27.12
N VAL A 13 17.53 22.77 27.92
CA VAL A 13 17.23 24.21 28.08
C VAL A 13 18.13 24.96 27.11
N ILE A 14 17.52 25.65 26.14
CA ILE A 14 18.24 26.53 25.22
C ILE A 14 18.00 27.99 25.62
N THR A 15 19.08 28.76 25.67
CA THR A 15 19.05 30.21 25.85
C THR A 15 18.98 30.87 24.47
N THR A 16 17.92 31.64 24.24
CA THR A 16 17.78 32.44 23.01
C THR A 16 18.57 33.75 23.12
N GLU A 17 18.99 34.32 21.99
CA GLU A 17 19.78 35.57 21.92
C GLU A 17 19.13 36.78 22.64
N GLY A 18 17.83 36.70 22.95
CA GLY A 18 17.07 37.69 23.73
C GLY A 18 16.98 37.41 25.24
N GLY A 19 17.77 36.48 25.79
CA GLY A 19 17.85 36.21 27.24
C GLY A 19 16.68 35.42 27.84
N SER A 20 15.80 34.85 27.00
CA SER A 20 14.70 33.99 27.47
C SER A 20 15.10 32.51 27.41
N GLU A 21 14.93 31.80 28.52
CA GLU A 21 15.13 30.35 28.63
C GLU A 21 13.92 29.59 28.07
N VAL A 22 14.15 28.77 27.03
CA VAL A 22 13.13 27.90 26.47
C VAL A 22 13.47 26.45 26.83
N ARG A 23 12.57 25.80 27.58
CA ARG A 23 12.64 24.36 27.85
C ARG A 23 12.15 23.60 26.62
N THR A 24 13.06 22.95 25.93
CA THR A 24 12.76 22.08 24.79
C THR A 24 13.12 20.62 25.11
N PHE A 25 12.73 19.70 24.25
CA PHE A 25 13.10 18.29 24.34
C PHE A 25 13.90 17.90 23.11
N ASN A 26 15.01 17.21 23.33
CA ASN A 26 15.82 16.61 22.28
C ASN A 26 15.44 15.13 22.17
N LEU A 27 15.00 14.72 20.97
CA LEU A 27 14.65 13.34 20.69
C LEU A 27 15.91 12.59 20.24
N LYS A 28 16.40 11.68 21.09
CA LYS A 28 17.39 10.69 20.69
C LYS A 28 16.68 9.42 20.30
N PHE A 29 17.04 8.85 19.16
CA PHE A 29 16.52 7.56 18.73
C PHE A 29 17.67 6.63 18.38
N GLU A 30 17.52 5.37 18.74
CA GLU A 30 18.49 4.32 18.49
C GLU A 30 17.80 3.15 17.79
N LYS A 31 18.45 2.61 16.76
CA LYS A 31 17.93 1.49 15.98
C LYS A 31 18.32 0.19 16.66
N LYS A 32 17.34 -0.68 16.92
CA LYS A 32 17.59 -2.03 17.43
C LYS A 32 18.09 -2.93 16.31
N MET A 33 19.41 -2.97 16.11
CA MET A 33 20.05 -3.75 15.05
C MET A 33 19.67 -5.24 15.11
N GLU A 34 19.62 -5.84 16.30
CA GLU A 34 19.24 -7.27 16.46
C GLU A 34 17.80 -7.57 16.02
N ALA A 35 16.87 -6.67 16.32
CA ALA A 35 15.47 -6.81 15.91
C ALA A 35 15.31 -6.67 14.39
N ILE A 36 16.12 -5.80 13.78
CA ILE A 36 16.18 -5.61 12.33
C ILE A 36 16.77 -6.85 11.66
N GLU A 37 17.90 -7.37 12.16
CA GLU A 37 18.56 -8.55 11.60
C GLU A 37 17.65 -9.79 11.66
N LYS A 38 16.96 -10.00 12.78
CA LYS A 38 15.98 -11.08 12.92
C LYS A 38 14.79 -10.94 11.97
N ALA A 39 14.36 -9.71 11.68
CA ALA A 39 13.32 -9.45 10.67
C ALA A 39 13.84 -9.70 9.24
N MET A 40 15.10 -9.34 8.95
CA MET A 40 15.72 -9.62 7.65
C MET A 40 15.84 -11.12 7.36
N LEU A 41 16.00 -11.96 8.39
CA LEU A 41 15.97 -13.43 8.23
C LEU A 41 14.59 -13.96 7.79
N THR A 42 13.53 -13.17 7.96
CA THR A 42 12.17 -13.53 7.53
C THR A 42 11.79 -12.90 6.18
N ASP A 43 12.67 -12.12 5.58
CA ASP A 43 12.42 -11.54 4.26
C ASP A 43 12.41 -12.66 3.21
N GLY A 44 11.22 -12.91 2.67
CA GLY A 44 11.03 -13.90 1.60
C GLY A 44 11.69 -13.44 0.30
N MET A 45 12.17 -14.39 -0.50
CA MET A 45 12.64 -14.10 -1.86
C MET A 45 11.45 -14.01 -2.81
N TRP A 46 11.36 -12.89 -3.55
CA TRP A 46 10.33 -12.70 -4.58
C TRP A 46 10.97 -12.72 -5.96
N MET A 47 10.58 -13.70 -6.79
CA MET A 47 11.07 -13.87 -8.16
C MET A 47 9.94 -13.62 -9.16
N LEU A 48 10.19 -12.76 -10.14
CA LEU A 48 9.25 -12.44 -11.21
C LEU A 48 9.79 -12.98 -12.54
N VAL A 49 9.08 -13.91 -13.15
CA VAL A 49 9.40 -14.44 -14.49
C VAL A 49 8.51 -13.75 -15.52
N THR A 50 9.11 -13.13 -16.53
CA THR A 50 8.39 -12.42 -17.59
C THR A 50 8.96 -12.77 -18.97
N ASN A 51 8.13 -12.65 -20.00
CA ASN A 51 8.52 -12.69 -21.40
C ASN A 51 9.06 -11.35 -21.92
N ILE A 52 9.10 -10.31 -21.09
CA ILE A 52 9.67 -9.00 -21.43
C ILE A 52 11.19 -9.07 -21.28
N THR A 53 11.87 -8.96 -22.42
CA THR A 53 13.33 -9.03 -22.52
C THR A 53 13.86 -7.75 -23.17
N LYS A 54 15.19 -7.57 -23.14
CA LYS A 54 15.86 -6.46 -23.84
C LYS A 54 15.60 -6.46 -25.36
N THR A 55 15.05 -7.54 -25.92
CA THR A 55 14.75 -7.70 -27.35
C THR A 55 13.26 -7.66 -27.68
N THR A 56 12.35 -7.44 -26.71
CA THR A 56 10.90 -7.44 -26.96
C THR A 56 10.49 -6.27 -27.87
N GLU A 57 9.74 -6.58 -28.93
CA GLU A 57 9.14 -5.59 -29.82
C GLU A 57 7.61 -5.54 -29.70
N PRO A 58 6.97 -4.37 -29.91
CA PRO A 58 7.60 -3.07 -30.13
C PRO A 58 8.31 -2.52 -28.87
N GLU A 59 9.27 -1.62 -29.06
CA GLU A 59 10.13 -1.06 -28.01
C GLU A 59 9.34 -0.45 -26.83
N LYS A 60 8.10 -0.02 -27.07
CA LYS A 60 7.14 0.42 -26.05
C LYS A 60 6.87 -0.62 -24.95
N TYR A 61 7.01 -1.92 -25.24
CA TYR A 61 6.82 -3.00 -24.27
C TYR A 61 8.12 -3.42 -23.56
N ARG A 62 9.27 -2.83 -23.92
CA ARG A 62 10.52 -2.99 -23.15
C ARG A 62 10.40 -2.20 -21.85
N LEU A 63 9.92 -2.87 -20.82
CA LEU A 63 9.87 -2.32 -19.46
C LEU A 63 11.17 -2.68 -18.75
N GLY A 64 11.84 -1.67 -18.19
CA GLY A 64 12.95 -1.89 -17.27
C GLY A 64 12.49 -2.65 -16.01
N PRO A 65 13.41 -3.34 -15.29
CA PRO A 65 13.07 -4.18 -14.14
C PRO A 65 12.22 -3.47 -13.08
N GLU A 66 12.54 -2.22 -12.76
CA GLU A 66 11.78 -1.42 -11.78
C GLU A 66 10.34 -1.14 -12.24
N LYS A 67 10.16 -0.75 -13.52
CA LYS A 67 8.83 -0.49 -14.09
C LYS A 67 8.02 -1.77 -14.19
N LEU A 68 8.67 -2.90 -14.46
CA LEU A 68 8.05 -4.21 -14.50
C LEU A 68 7.55 -4.66 -13.11
N ILE A 69 8.40 -4.52 -12.09
CA ILE A 69 8.03 -4.76 -10.69
C ILE A 69 6.85 -3.88 -10.29
N ARG A 70 6.90 -2.60 -10.63
CA ARG A 70 5.81 -1.66 -10.34
C ARG A 70 4.51 -2.04 -11.07
N ALA A 71 4.58 -2.36 -12.36
CA ALA A 71 3.40 -2.79 -13.13
C ALA A 71 2.78 -4.08 -12.58
N TYR A 72 3.61 -5.04 -12.13
CA TYR A 72 3.12 -6.24 -11.48
C TYR A 72 2.52 -5.94 -10.10
N ARG A 73 3.11 -5.02 -9.33
CA ARG A 73 2.55 -4.56 -8.06
C ARG A 73 1.22 -3.82 -8.26
N ASP A 74 1.09 -3.04 -9.32
CA ASP A 74 -0.15 -2.37 -9.69
C ASP A 74 -1.24 -3.38 -10.07
N LYS A 75 -0.88 -4.55 -10.65
CA LYS A 75 -1.82 -5.65 -10.85
C LYS A 75 -2.43 -6.15 -9.53
N ASN A 76 -1.67 -6.11 -8.43
CA ASN A 76 -2.18 -6.47 -7.10
C ASN A 76 -3.19 -5.45 -6.54
N ARG A 77 -3.32 -4.23 -7.11
CA ARG A 77 -4.40 -3.29 -6.73
C ARG A 77 -5.79 -3.88 -6.99
N VAL A 78 -5.89 -4.76 -7.98
CA VAL A 78 -7.15 -5.48 -8.24
C VAL A 78 -7.48 -6.40 -7.06
N GLU A 79 -6.51 -7.16 -6.55
CA GLU A 79 -6.70 -8.03 -5.38
C GLU A 79 -6.95 -7.26 -4.09
N GLU A 80 -6.25 -6.14 -3.87
CA GLU A 80 -6.52 -5.23 -2.75
C GLU A 80 -7.92 -4.62 -2.86
N GLY A 81 -8.32 -4.17 -4.05
CA GLY A 81 -9.68 -3.69 -4.31
C GLY A 81 -10.73 -4.76 -4.01
N PHE A 82 -10.51 -6.00 -4.43
CA PHE A 82 -11.38 -7.12 -4.08
C PHE A 82 -11.39 -7.44 -2.57
N LYS A 83 -10.30 -7.19 -1.85
CA LYS A 83 -10.23 -7.36 -0.39
C LYS A 83 -11.03 -6.29 0.34
N GLU A 84 -10.94 -5.04 -0.10
CA GLU A 84 -11.75 -3.93 0.41
C GLU A 84 -13.23 -4.12 0.11
N VAL A 85 -13.58 -4.54 -1.11
CA VAL A 85 -14.96 -4.90 -1.49
C VAL A 85 -15.48 -6.05 -0.62
N LYS A 86 -14.68 -7.08 -0.34
CA LYS A 86 -15.08 -8.18 0.55
C LYS A 86 -15.40 -7.68 1.97
N SER A 87 -14.69 -6.65 2.44
CA SER A 87 -14.90 -6.03 3.75
C SER A 87 -16.14 -5.13 3.78
N PHE A 88 -16.33 -4.30 2.75
CA PHE A 88 -17.42 -3.32 2.68
C PHE A 88 -18.75 -3.91 2.21
N LEU A 89 -18.75 -4.75 1.17
CA LEU A 89 -19.96 -5.32 0.58
C LEU A 89 -20.45 -6.61 1.27
N LYS A 90 -19.77 -7.11 2.31
CA LYS A 90 -20.09 -8.41 2.96
C LYS A 90 -20.42 -9.49 1.92
N PHE A 91 -19.52 -9.65 0.94
CA PHE A 91 -19.69 -10.52 -0.23
C PHE A 91 -19.95 -12.01 0.09
N ARG A 92 -19.84 -12.42 1.35
CA ARG A 92 -20.33 -13.74 1.75
C ARG A 92 -21.85 -13.66 1.77
N PRO A 93 -22.56 -14.35 0.84
CA PRO A 93 -24.01 -14.38 0.90
C PRO A 93 -24.42 -15.05 2.21
N THR A 94 -24.79 -14.25 3.20
CA THR A 94 -25.43 -14.74 4.40
C THR A 94 -26.87 -15.04 4.02
N PHE A 95 -27.27 -16.30 4.09
CA PHE A 95 -28.66 -16.77 3.91
C PHE A 95 -29.18 -16.89 2.46
N VAL A 96 -28.31 -17.14 1.47
CA VAL A 96 -28.73 -17.40 0.08
C VAL A 96 -28.39 -18.84 -0.33
N TYR A 97 -29.39 -19.62 -0.73
CA TYR A 97 -29.24 -21.07 -0.95
C TYR A 97 -29.46 -21.52 -2.40
N SER A 98 -30.04 -20.68 -3.27
CA SER A 98 -30.27 -20.99 -4.68
C SER A 98 -29.17 -20.38 -5.57
N ASN A 99 -28.73 -21.16 -6.57
CA ASN A 99 -27.70 -20.76 -7.53
C ASN A 99 -28.02 -19.45 -8.26
N ASP A 100 -29.29 -19.16 -8.54
CA ASP A 100 -29.70 -17.94 -9.25
C ASP A 100 -29.52 -16.69 -8.39
N HIS A 101 -29.88 -16.77 -7.11
CA HIS A 101 -29.68 -15.67 -6.18
C HIS A 101 -28.20 -15.43 -5.88
N VAL A 102 -27.39 -16.49 -5.83
CA VAL A 102 -25.93 -16.37 -5.72
C VAL A 102 -25.36 -15.64 -6.94
N ARG A 103 -25.76 -16.04 -8.16
CA ARG A 103 -25.33 -15.36 -9.40
C ARG A 103 -25.75 -13.89 -9.43
N ALA A 104 -26.99 -13.59 -9.07
CA ALA A 104 -27.49 -12.22 -9.04
C ALA A 104 -26.73 -11.36 -8.02
N HIS A 105 -26.50 -11.87 -6.81
CA HIS A 105 -25.75 -11.17 -5.76
C HIS A 105 -24.31 -10.87 -6.20
N TYR A 106 -23.61 -11.87 -6.73
CA TYR A 106 -22.24 -11.70 -7.26
C TYR A 106 -22.19 -10.64 -8.36
N THR A 107 -23.17 -10.65 -9.27
CA THR A 107 -23.25 -9.69 -10.38
C THR A 107 -23.44 -8.27 -9.87
N ILE A 108 -24.38 -8.04 -8.94
CA ILE A 108 -24.61 -6.72 -8.34
C ILE A 108 -23.36 -6.24 -7.59
N CYS A 109 -22.67 -7.12 -6.86
CA CYS A 109 -21.46 -6.76 -6.14
C CYS A 109 -20.32 -6.32 -7.07
N ILE A 110 -20.13 -7.04 -8.18
CA ILE A 110 -19.11 -6.68 -9.18
C ILE A 110 -19.48 -5.36 -9.86
N LEU A 111 -20.75 -5.12 -10.18
CA LEU A 111 -21.20 -3.85 -10.76
C LEU A 111 -20.97 -2.68 -9.81
N ALA A 112 -21.29 -2.83 -8.52
CA ALA A 112 -21.04 -1.82 -7.50
C ALA A 112 -19.55 -1.49 -7.39
N TYR A 113 -18.67 -2.50 -7.41
CA TYR A 113 -17.23 -2.29 -7.42
C TYR A 113 -16.73 -1.54 -8.67
N LEU A 114 -17.22 -1.92 -9.86
CA LEU A 114 -16.84 -1.25 -11.10
C LEU A 114 -17.26 0.23 -11.11
N LEU A 115 -18.44 0.53 -10.55
CA LEU A 115 -18.90 1.91 -10.36
C LEU A 115 -17.98 2.69 -9.41
N ASP A 116 -17.65 2.11 -8.27
CA ASP A 116 -16.77 2.73 -7.26
C ASP A 116 -15.37 3.05 -7.83
N VAL A 117 -14.77 2.09 -8.53
CA VAL A 117 -13.48 2.27 -9.23
C VAL A 117 -13.58 3.37 -10.29
N THR A 118 -14.68 3.40 -11.06
CA THR A 118 -14.89 4.41 -12.10
C THR A 118 -15.00 5.81 -11.49
N VAL A 119 -15.74 5.97 -10.41
CA VAL A 119 -15.92 7.25 -9.70
C VAL A 119 -14.59 7.71 -9.11
N THR A 120 -13.84 6.82 -8.45
CA THR A 120 -12.54 7.13 -7.86
C THR A 120 -11.54 7.55 -8.94
N ASN A 121 -11.49 6.85 -10.07
CA ASN A 121 -10.62 7.21 -11.19
C ASN A 121 -10.98 8.57 -11.79
N ARG A 122 -12.28 8.91 -11.91
CA ARG A 122 -12.71 10.24 -12.39
C ARG A 122 -12.33 11.35 -11.41
N LEU A 123 -12.53 11.15 -10.11
CA LEU A 123 -12.12 12.09 -9.07
C LEU A 123 -10.61 12.33 -9.08
N PHE A 124 -9.81 11.26 -9.21
CA PHE A 124 -8.35 11.36 -9.29
C PHE A 124 -7.89 12.18 -10.50
N VAL A 125 -8.53 12.01 -11.66
CA VAL A 125 -8.20 12.79 -12.88
C VAL A 125 -8.51 14.28 -12.71
N ILE A 126 -9.59 14.62 -12.01
CA ILE A 126 -9.97 16.02 -11.74
C ILE A 126 -8.97 16.65 -10.76
N PHE A 127 -8.63 15.96 -9.67
CA PHE A 127 -7.67 16.47 -8.68
C PHE A 127 -6.24 16.61 -9.22
N ASN A 128 -5.84 15.88 -10.26
CA ASN A 128 -4.52 16.03 -10.92
C ASN A 128 -4.53 17.01 -12.10
N ASN A 129 -5.70 17.55 -12.49
CA ASN A 129 -5.82 18.60 -13.51
C ASN A 129 -6.01 20.01 -12.92
N ILE A 130 -6.02 20.13 -11.59
CA ILE A 130 -5.96 21.38 -10.84
C ILE A 130 -4.57 21.46 -10.21
#